data_AF-A0A383F8D3-F1
#
_entry.id   AF-A0A383F8D3-F1
#
_cell.length_a   1.000
_cell.length_b   1.000
_cell.length_c   1.000
_cell.angle_alpha   90.00
_cell.angle_beta   90.00
_cell.angle_gamma   90.00
#
_symmetry.space_group_name_H-M   'P 1'
#
loop_
_entity.id
_entity.type
_entity.pdbx_description
1 polymer ?
#
loop_
_entity_poly.entity_id
_entity_poly.type
_entity_poly.pdbx_seq_one_letter_code
_entity_poly.pdbx_strand_id
1 'polypeptide(L)'
;VQRDSIEPMVSEEFMVHMASVIEELNQRAREASVQVLADASNVSVRIPYNFTFMNLRAVPQLSKDKIPELQVQLKDIRTISEVLFQSRVRSIESLQRTRVTHEDFTVAESKDFLDTRYKYTNTISVVRPYKVRFQCLSGGIAKTLNRFASEENFIVIRRMEVSKPGGEVEIPTATATQVLTPQQMAWLVLQGFATTKATNVTSESLLEVDLDLDIIRKKPTDEDTDE
;
A
#
# COMPACT_ATOMS: atom_id res chain seq x y z
N VAL A 1 8.64 -11.60 17.10
CA VAL A 1 8.19 -10.20 16.91
C VAL A 1 9.41 -9.31 17.10
N GLN A 2 9.83 -8.65 16.04
CA GLN A 2 11.09 -7.88 15.98
C GLN A 2 11.02 -6.66 16.91
N ARG A 3 12.09 -6.44 17.68
CA ARG A 3 12.29 -5.22 18.46
C ARG A 3 12.96 -4.21 17.53
N ASP A 4 12.24 -3.19 17.10
CA ASP A 4 12.85 -2.09 16.35
C ASP A 4 13.43 -1.08 17.33
N SER A 5 14.69 -1.28 17.74
CA SER A 5 15.49 -0.22 18.33
C SER A 5 16.00 0.66 17.20
N ILE A 6 15.18 1.63 16.79
CA ILE A 6 15.63 2.67 15.87
C ILE A 6 16.36 3.71 16.71
N GLU A 7 17.66 3.86 16.50
CA GLU A 7 18.39 4.96 17.11
C GLU A 7 17.79 6.29 16.63
N PRO A 8 17.37 7.18 17.56
CA PRO A 8 16.72 8.42 17.19
C PRO A 8 17.71 9.31 16.43
N MET A 9 17.42 9.54 15.15
CA MET A 9 18.23 10.41 14.29
C MET A 9 17.99 11.89 14.65
N VAL A 10 18.99 12.73 14.38
CA VAL A 10 18.82 14.18 14.47
C VAL A 10 17.93 14.65 13.30
N SER A 11 17.21 15.78 13.45
CA SER A 11 16.29 16.29 12.42
C SER A 11 16.96 16.45 11.05
N GLU A 12 18.20 16.92 10.99
CA GLU A 12 18.94 17.08 9.73
C GLU A 12 19.27 15.73 9.09
N GLU A 13 19.75 14.78 9.90
CA GLU A 13 20.07 13.42 9.45
C GLU A 13 18.82 12.69 8.94
N PHE A 14 17.69 12.86 9.64
CA PHE A 14 16.41 12.29 9.20
C PHE A 14 15.95 12.87 7.87
N MET A 15 16.08 14.18 7.66
CA MET A 15 15.69 14.82 6.39
C MET A 15 16.53 14.31 5.22
N VAL A 16 17.85 14.17 5.42
CA VAL A 16 18.76 13.58 4.42
C VAL A 16 18.41 12.11 4.17
N HIS A 17 18.17 11.34 5.23
CA HIS A 17 17.77 9.94 5.13
C HIS A 17 16.45 9.77 4.38
N MET A 18 15.44 10.56 4.71
CA MET A 18 14.14 10.58 4.05
C MET A 18 14.27 10.89 2.56
N ALA A 19 15.04 11.93 2.20
CA ALA A 19 15.28 12.27 0.80
C ALA A 19 15.96 11.12 0.04
N SER A 20 16.96 10.49 0.65
CA SER A 20 17.67 9.35 0.06
C SER A 20 16.75 8.13 -0.14
N VAL A 21 15.92 7.80 0.85
CA VAL A 21 14.96 6.68 0.75
C VAL A 21 13.91 6.96 -0.32
N ILE A 22 13.39 8.18 -0.41
CA ILE A 22 12.42 8.56 -1.46
C ILE A 22 13.05 8.44 -2.85
N GLU A 23 14.28 8.92 -3.03
CA GLU A 23 15.00 8.77 -4.30
C GLU A 23 15.23 7.30 -4.66
N GLU A 24 15.67 6.49 -3.69
CA GLU A 24 15.84 5.05 -3.84
C GLU A 24 14.53 4.36 -4.26
N LEU A 25 13.41 4.67 -3.61
CA LEU A 25 12.11 4.09 -3.92
C LEU A 25 11.63 4.46 -5.32
N ASN A 26 11.82 5.71 -5.75
CA ASN A 26 11.49 6.12 -7.11
C ASN A 26 12.39 5.43 -8.15
N GLN A 27 13.66 5.24 -7.84
CA GLN A 27 14.59 4.51 -8.71
C GLN A 27 14.18 3.03 -8.84
N ARG A 28 13.89 2.36 -7.73
CA ARG A 28 13.39 0.97 -7.73
C ARG A 28 12.06 0.82 -8.46
N ALA A 29 11.14 1.78 -8.33
CA ALA A 29 9.89 1.78 -9.07
C ALA A 29 10.13 1.81 -10.59
N ARG A 30 11.09 2.61 -11.07
CA ARG A 30 11.48 2.64 -12.49
C ARG A 30 12.09 1.32 -12.94
N GLU A 31 12.98 0.74 -12.15
CA GLU A 31 13.62 -0.54 -12.44
C GLU A 31 12.58 -1.68 -12.51
N ALA A 32 11.59 -1.66 -11.62
CA ALA A 32 10.47 -2.60 -11.60
C ALA A 32 9.40 -2.31 -12.67
N SER A 33 9.56 -1.24 -13.48
CA SER A 33 8.57 -0.77 -14.46
C SER A 33 7.17 -0.50 -13.85
N VAL A 34 7.16 -0.07 -12.58
CA VAL A 34 5.95 0.29 -11.85
C VAL A 34 5.69 1.77 -12.05
N GLN A 35 4.52 2.11 -12.57
CA GLN A 35 4.09 3.49 -12.69
C GLN A 35 3.74 4.03 -11.30
N VAL A 36 4.21 5.23 -10.99
CA VAL A 36 3.82 5.95 -9.77
C VAL A 36 3.14 7.23 -10.21
N LEU A 37 2.03 7.59 -9.56
CA LEU A 37 1.32 8.82 -9.88
C LEU A 37 2.25 10.02 -9.65
N ALA A 38 2.63 10.70 -10.73
CA ALA A 38 3.45 11.89 -10.65
C ALA A 38 2.64 13.01 -9.99
N ASP A 39 3.12 13.52 -8.86
CA ASP A 39 2.49 14.68 -8.23
C ASP A 39 2.78 15.91 -9.09
N ALA A 40 1.73 16.61 -9.53
CA ALA A 40 1.86 17.80 -10.38
C ALA A 40 2.63 18.94 -9.69
N SER A 41 2.71 18.90 -8.35
CA SER A 41 3.46 19.85 -7.54
C SER A 41 4.96 19.54 -7.43
N ASN A 42 5.42 18.39 -7.93
CA ASN A 42 6.84 18.04 -7.94
C ASN A 42 7.59 18.74 -9.07
N VAL A 43 8.52 19.62 -8.70
CA VAL A 43 9.39 20.35 -9.63
C VAL A 43 10.47 19.45 -10.26
N SER A 44 10.76 18.29 -9.65
CA SER A 44 11.86 17.41 -10.06
C SER A 44 11.38 16.14 -10.77
N VAL A 45 11.74 15.99 -12.04
CA VAL A 45 11.53 14.77 -12.84
C VAL A 45 12.15 13.52 -12.17
N ARG A 46 13.15 13.71 -11.31
CA ARG A 46 13.82 12.61 -10.59
C ARG A 46 12.95 12.01 -9.48
N ILE A 47 12.07 12.78 -8.85
CA ILE A 47 11.20 12.34 -7.74
C ILE A 47 9.75 12.57 -8.18
N PRO A 48 9.18 11.68 -9.00
CA PRO A 48 7.80 11.81 -9.43
C PRO A 48 6.82 11.64 -8.26
N TYR A 49 7.16 10.82 -7.26
CA TYR A 49 6.27 10.51 -6.13
C TYR A 49 6.99 10.63 -4.78
N ASN A 50 6.34 11.27 -3.79
CA ASN A 50 6.93 11.51 -2.45
C ASN A 50 6.44 10.54 -1.37
N PHE A 51 5.63 9.52 -1.72
CA PHE A 51 5.16 8.49 -0.80
C PHE A 51 4.65 9.06 0.55
N THR A 52 3.79 10.09 0.54
CA THR A 52 3.17 10.76 1.71
C THR A 52 4.06 11.68 2.56
N PHE A 53 5.31 11.91 2.16
CA PHE A 53 6.26 12.74 2.90
C PHE A 53 6.50 14.13 2.29
N MET A 54 5.72 14.51 1.27
CA MET A 54 5.86 15.79 0.57
C MET A 54 5.86 16.98 1.53
N ASN A 55 4.92 17.00 2.48
CA ASN A 55 4.74 18.10 3.43
C ASN A 55 5.97 18.27 4.33
N LEU A 56 6.61 17.17 4.73
CA LEU A 56 7.77 17.22 5.62
C LEU A 56 9.02 17.74 4.91
N ARG A 57 9.11 17.63 3.58
CA ARG A 57 10.28 18.13 2.81
C ARG A 57 10.40 19.64 2.84
N ALA A 58 9.29 20.36 2.96
CA ALA A 58 9.27 21.82 3.02
C ALA A 58 9.53 22.37 4.43
N VAL A 59 9.58 21.49 5.45
CA VAL A 59 9.71 21.88 6.84
C VAL A 59 11.19 21.99 7.21
N PRO A 60 11.67 23.15 7.67
CA PRO A 60 13.08 23.34 7.98
C PRO A 60 13.52 22.62 9.27
N GLN A 61 12.60 22.41 10.22
CA GLN A 61 12.92 21.77 11.50
C GLN A 61 11.75 20.92 12.00
N LEU A 62 12.00 19.62 12.15
CA LEU A 62 11.00 18.67 12.66
C LEU A 62 11.13 18.55 14.18
N SER A 63 9.99 18.38 14.85
CA SER A 63 9.95 18.18 16.30
C SER A 63 10.64 16.87 16.68
N LYS A 64 11.66 16.95 17.54
CA LYS A 64 12.53 15.81 17.90
C LYS A 64 11.76 14.63 18.50
N ASP A 65 10.66 14.91 19.20
CA ASP A 65 9.78 13.89 19.80
C ASP A 65 9.01 13.08 18.75
N LYS A 66 8.86 13.60 17.53
CA LYS A 66 8.13 12.96 16.43
C LYS A 66 9.03 12.19 15.46
N ILE A 67 10.35 12.46 15.46
CA ILE A 67 11.30 11.82 14.55
C ILE A 67 11.27 10.28 14.65
N PRO A 68 11.27 9.65 15.85
CA PRO A 68 11.26 8.19 15.93
C PRO A 68 10.02 7.57 15.28
N GLU A 69 8.86 8.20 15.44
CA GLU A 69 7.63 7.73 14.81
C GLU A 69 7.67 7.90 13.29
N LEU A 70 8.23 9.00 12.79
CA LEU A 70 8.42 9.23 11.35
C LEU A 70 9.42 8.25 10.73
N GLN A 71 10.50 7.88 11.44
CA GLN A 71 11.44 6.86 11.00
C GLN A 71 10.75 5.50 10.85
N VAL A 72 9.90 5.12 11.82
CA VAL A 72 9.10 3.89 11.72
C VAL A 72 8.19 3.94 10.49
N GLN A 73 7.47 5.05 10.29
CA GLN A 73 6.58 5.19 9.14
C GLN A 73 7.33 5.13 7.81
N LEU A 74 8.50 5.76 7.71
CA LEU A 74 9.33 5.71 6.51
C LEU A 74 9.80 4.28 6.22
N LYS A 75 10.21 3.54 7.25
CA LYS A 75 10.56 2.11 7.14
C LYS A 75 9.37 1.27 6.67
N ASP A 76 8.19 1.48 7.26
CA ASP A 76 6.96 0.77 6.89
C ASP A 76 6.58 1.03 5.42
N ILE A 77 6.65 2.28 4.97
CA ILE A 77 6.36 2.67 3.60
C ILE A 77 7.39 2.07 2.63
N ARG A 78 8.66 2.02 3.03
CA ARG A 78 9.71 1.34 2.25
C ARG A 78 9.39 -0.14 2.06
N THR A 79 9.05 -0.86 3.14
CA THR A 79 8.70 -2.28 3.09
C THR A 79 7.47 -2.53 2.21
N ILE A 80 6.39 -1.76 2.39
CA ILE A 80 5.18 -1.87 1.57
C ILE A 80 5.51 -1.66 0.08
N SER A 81 6.26 -0.60 -0.24
CA SER A 81 6.62 -0.27 -1.63
C SER A 81 7.47 -1.38 -2.26
N GLU A 82 8.44 -1.91 -1.51
CA GLU A 82 9.30 -3.00 -1.97
C GLU A 82 8.50 -4.28 -2.29
N VAL A 83 7.53 -4.63 -1.45
CA VAL A 83 6.60 -5.73 -1.72
C VAL A 83 5.82 -5.50 -3.02
N LEU A 84 5.31 -4.29 -3.25
CA LEU A 84 4.57 -3.96 -4.46
C LEU A 84 5.45 -4.03 -5.72
N PHE A 85 6.69 -3.53 -5.65
CA PHE A 85 7.64 -3.57 -6.76
C PHE A 85 7.99 -5.01 -7.17
N GLN A 86 8.18 -5.90 -6.20
CA GLN A 86 8.46 -7.31 -6.46
C GLN A 86 7.24 -8.10 -6.98
N SER A 87 6.03 -7.55 -6.82
CA SER A 87 4.78 -8.26 -7.11
C SER A 87 4.22 -8.02 -8.52
N ARG A 88 5.00 -7.37 -9.41
CA ARG A 88 4.60 -7.01 -10.78
C ARG A 88 3.31 -6.19 -10.83
N VAL A 89 3.21 -5.24 -9.90
CA VAL A 89 2.17 -4.20 -9.93
C VAL A 89 2.40 -3.31 -11.15
N ARG A 90 1.34 -2.86 -11.81
CA ARG A 90 1.43 -1.97 -12.97
C ARG A 90 1.58 -0.52 -12.53
N SER A 91 0.74 -0.09 -11.60
CA SER A 91 0.71 1.29 -11.13
C SER A 91 0.37 1.37 -9.64
N ILE A 92 1.00 2.27 -8.91
CA ILE A 92 0.62 2.66 -7.54
C ILE A 92 -0.14 3.98 -7.64
N GLU A 93 -1.41 3.94 -7.24
CA GLU A 93 -2.35 5.05 -7.31
C GLU A 93 -2.24 5.95 -6.09
N SER A 94 -2.31 5.34 -4.91
CA SER A 94 -2.19 6.06 -3.64
C SER A 94 -1.63 5.17 -2.55
N LEU A 95 -0.92 5.81 -1.64
CA LEU A 95 -0.46 5.22 -0.40
C LEU A 95 -0.78 6.21 0.71
N GLN A 96 -1.34 5.72 1.81
CA GLN A 96 -1.85 6.55 2.89
C GLN A 96 -1.28 6.13 4.22
N ARG A 97 -0.83 7.10 5.01
CA ARG A 97 -0.34 6.92 6.37
C ARG A 97 -1.12 7.75 7.37
N THR A 98 -0.93 7.45 8.65
CA THR A 98 -1.46 8.27 9.74
C THR A 98 -0.63 9.54 9.95
N ARG A 99 -1.28 10.65 10.27
CA ARG A 99 -0.64 11.94 10.57
C ARG A 99 0.13 11.88 11.88
N VAL A 100 1.30 12.53 11.93
CA VAL A 100 2.17 12.51 13.12
C VAL A 100 2.55 13.91 13.59
N THR A 101 2.99 14.77 12.67
CA THR A 101 3.48 16.11 13.01
C THR A 101 2.39 17.17 12.90
N HIS A 102 2.61 18.34 13.52
CA HIS A 102 1.65 19.45 13.43
C HIS A 102 1.43 19.87 11.97
N GLU A 103 2.48 19.82 11.15
CA GLU A 103 2.46 20.13 9.72
C GLU A 103 1.67 19.10 8.92
N ASP A 104 1.63 17.84 9.35
CA ASP A 104 0.71 16.86 8.78
C ASP A 104 -0.75 17.26 9.09
N PHE A 105 -1.05 17.82 10.27
CA PHE A 105 -2.40 18.22 10.68
C PHE A 105 -2.89 19.55 10.08
N THR A 106 -1.99 20.43 9.62
CA THR A 106 -2.38 21.71 9.00
C THR A 106 -2.94 21.54 7.58
N VAL A 107 -2.70 20.40 6.93
CA VAL A 107 -3.20 20.11 5.58
C VAL A 107 -4.63 19.58 5.64
N ALA A 108 -5.63 20.38 5.26
CA ALA A 108 -7.03 20.01 5.44
C ALA A 108 -7.43 18.69 4.74
N GLU A 109 -7.11 18.53 3.46
CA GLU A 109 -7.44 17.33 2.68
C GLU A 109 -6.24 16.91 1.82
N SER A 110 -5.67 15.74 2.11
CA SER A 110 -4.66 15.13 1.25
C SER A 110 -4.99 13.67 1.00
N LYS A 111 -4.74 13.22 -0.24
CA LYS A 111 -4.85 11.81 -0.62
C LYS A 111 -3.79 10.93 0.05
N ASP A 112 -2.82 11.53 0.73
CA ASP A 112 -1.69 10.88 1.39
C ASP A 112 -1.96 10.49 2.86
N PHE A 113 -3.04 11.00 3.45
CA PHE A 113 -3.36 10.77 4.86
C PHE A 113 -4.60 9.91 5.05
N LEU A 114 -4.51 9.01 6.03
CA LEU A 114 -5.61 8.17 6.47
C LEU A 114 -6.28 8.79 7.69
N ASP A 115 -7.35 9.55 7.46
CA ASP A 115 -8.09 10.24 8.54
C ASP A 115 -9.20 9.36 9.16
N THR A 116 -9.56 8.27 8.49
CA THR A 116 -10.59 7.33 8.96
C THR A 116 -10.10 6.41 10.09
N ARG A 117 -8.79 6.16 10.16
CA ARG A 117 -8.21 5.18 11.10
C ARG A 117 -6.97 5.76 11.77
N TYR A 118 -6.90 5.61 13.09
CA TYR A 118 -5.81 6.13 13.91
C TYR A 118 -4.90 5.01 14.41
N LYS A 119 -3.65 5.37 14.73
CA LYS A 119 -2.71 4.52 15.45
C LYS A 119 -3.32 4.11 16.79
N TYR A 120 -3.30 2.82 17.10
CA TYR A 120 -3.76 2.31 18.39
C TYR A 120 -2.67 1.46 19.03
N THR A 121 -2.57 1.57 20.35
CA THR A 121 -1.58 0.85 21.16
C THR A 121 -2.30 -0.03 22.16
N ASN A 122 -1.82 -1.26 22.31
CA ASN A 122 -2.20 -2.19 23.36
C ASN A 122 -1.00 -2.39 24.31
N THR A 123 -1.18 -3.12 25.40
CA THR A 123 -0.17 -3.37 26.44
C THR A 123 1.14 -3.93 25.88
N ILE A 124 1.07 -4.71 24.79
CA ILE A 124 2.21 -5.43 24.22
C ILE A 124 2.60 -4.97 22.81
N SER A 125 1.76 -4.19 22.12
CA SER A 125 1.95 -3.89 20.71
C SER A 125 1.42 -2.53 20.29
N VAL A 126 2.07 -1.95 19.28
CA VAL A 126 1.64 -0.73 18.59
C VAL A 126 1.19 -1.13 17.19
N VAL A 127 -0.02 -0.75 16.82
CA VAL A 127 -0.58 -1.03 15.50
C VAL A 127 -0.71 0.25 14.69
N ARG A 128 -0.16 0.22 13.47
CA ARG A 128 -0.16 1.34 12.53
C ARG A 128 -0.98 0.96 11.29
N PRO A 129 -2.12 1.65 11.05
CA PRO A 129 -2.92 1.40 9.86
C PRO A 129 -2.33 2.13 8.65
N TYR A 130 -2.34 1.45 7.51
CA TYR A 130 -1.97 1.95 6.19
C TYR A 130 -3.05 1.58 5.19
N LYS A 131 -3.20 2.41 4.16
CA LYS A 131 -4.09 2.13 3.05
C LYS A 131 -3.35 2.29 1.74
N VAL A 132 -3.45 1.30 0.86
CA VAL A 132 -2.69 1.26 -0.38
C VAL A 132 -3.64 0.94 -1.52
N ARG A 133 -3.58 1.76 -2.57
CA ARG A 133 -4.31 1.54 -3.81
C ARG A 133 -3.34 1.34 -4.95
N PHE A 134 -3.52 0.25 -5.69
CA PHE A 134 -2.66 -0.07 -6.81
C PHE A 134 -3.42 -0.82 -7.90
N GLN A 135 -2.90 -0.75 -9.13
CA GLN A 135 -3.44 -1.47 -10.26
C GLN A 135 -2.51 -2.62 -10.65
N CYS A 136 -3.07 -3.80 -10.84
CA CYS A 136 -2.31 -4.97 -11.26
C CYS A 136 -3.18 -5.96 -12.05
N LEU A 137 -2.53 -6.95 -12.66
CA LEU A 137 -3.21 -8.12 -13.21
C LEU A 137 -3.52 -9.11 -12.09
N SER A 138 -4.44 -10.05 -12.31
CA SER A 138 -4.86 -11.05 -11.32
C SER A 138 -3.67 -11.81 -10.69
N GLY A 139 -2.65 -12.14 -11.49
CA GLY A 139 -1.43 -12.78 -11.01
C GLY A 139 -0.55 -11.90 -10.12
N GLY A 140 -0.69 -10.57 -10.20
CA GLY A 140 -0.02 -9.61 -9.33
C GLY A 140 -0.58 -9.63 -7.91
N ILE A 141 -1.91 -9.73 -7.76
CA ILE A 141 -2.59 -9.78 -6.45
C ILE A 141 -2.05 -10.94 -5.60
N ALA A 142 -2.03 -12.15 -6.18
CA ALA A 142 -1.57 -13.34 -5.47
C ALA A 142 -0.10 -13.22 -5.04
N LYS A 143 0.76 -12.61 -5.88
CA LYS A 143 2.15 -12.35 -5.53
C LYS A 143 2.29 -11.35 -4.39
N THR A 144 1.52 -10.26 -4.44
CA THR A 144 1.49 -9.24 -3.38
C THR A 144 1.10 -9.86 -2.05
N LEU A 145 0.02 -10.65 -2.02
CA LEU A 145 -0.44 -11.32 -0.79
C LEU A 145 0.58 -12.31 -0.25
N ASN A 146 1.18 -13.14 -1.11
CA ASN A 146 2.22 -14.09 -0.71
C ASN A 146 3.46 -13.37 -0.16
N ARG A 147 3.83 -12.23 -0.75
CA ARG A 147 4.97 -11.44 -0.29
C ARG A 147 4.70 -10.77 1.05
N PHE A 148 3.52 -10.18 1.25
CA PHE A 148 3.13 -9.68 2.57
C PHE A 148 3.14 -10.76 3.65
N ALA A 149 2.72 -11.99 3.30
CA ALA A 149 2.79 -13.11 4.23
C ALA A 149 4.22 -13.62 4.50
N SER A 150 5.17 -13.32 3.61
CA SER A 150 6.58 -13.73 3.72
C SER A 150 7.46 -12.69 4.43
N GLU A 151 6.93 -11.48 4.68
CA GLU A 151 7.66 -10.41 5.36
C GLU A 151 7.94 -10.75 6.82
N GLU A 152 9.07 -10.27 7.35
CA GLU A 152 9.44 -10.46 8.76
C GLU A 152 8.53 -9.64 9.70
N ASN A 153 7.96 -8.55 9.18
CA ASN A 153 7.02 -7.70 9.89
C ASN A 153 5.65 -8.36 10.00
N PHE A 154 4.99 -8.21 11.16
CA PHE A 154 3.61 -8.68 11.31
C PHE A 154 2.67 -7.71 10.58
N ILE A 155 2.32 -8.07 9.35
CA ILE A 155 1.39 -7.32 8.49
C ILE A 155 0.06 -8.06 8.44
N VAL A 156 -1.02 -7.37 8.80
CA VAL A 156 -2.39 -7.90 8.76
C VAL A 156 -3.17 -7.17 7.69
N ILE A 157 -3.72 -7.92 6.74
CA ILE A 157 -4.64 -7.39 5.72
C ILE A 157 -6.04 -7.47 6.28
N ARG A 158 -6.66 -6.31 6.52
CA ARG A 158 -7.98 -6.24 7.16
C ARG A 158 -9.12 -6.20 6.15
N ARG A 159 -8.91 -5.51 5.04
CA ARG A 159 -9.89 -5.39 3.95
C ARG A 159 -9.12 -5.35 2.64
N MET A 160 -9.63 -6.07 1.65
CA MET A 160 -9.15 -6.04 0.29
C MET A 160 -10.36 -5.90 -0.61
N GLU A 161 -10.39 -4.85 -1.41
CA GLU A 161 -11.39 -4.63 -2.43
C GLU A 161 -10.72 -4.68 -3.79
N VAL A 162 -11.37 -5.36 -4.73
CA VAL A 162 -10.87 -5.51 -6.09
C VAL A 162 -11.96 -5.02 -7.02
N SER A 163 -11.67 -3.96 -7.77
CA SER A 163 -12.55 -3.37 -8.76
C SER A 163 -11.88 -3.38 -10.14
N LYS A 164 -12.67 -3.12 -11.18
CA LYS A 164 -12.13 -2.87 -12.52
C LYS A 164 -11.89 -1.35 -12.65
N PRO A 165 -10.79 -0.92 -13.29
CA PRO A 165 -10.51 0.49 -13.51
C PRO A 165 -11.63 1.09 -14.37
N GLY A 166 -12.31 2.10 -13.84
CA GLY A 166 -13.49 2.72 -14.47
C GLY A 166 -14.82 1.97 -14.28
N GLY A 167 -14.83 0.91 -13.47
CA GLY A 167 -16.05 0.22 -13.04
C GLY A 167 -16.50 0.74 -11.68
N GLU A 168 -17.78 1.10 -11.60
CA GLU A 168 -18.51 1.33 -10.34
C GLU A 168 -18.21 0.20 -9.35
N VAL A 169 -18.09 0.53 -8.06
CA VAL A 169 -17.73 -0.42 -6.99
C VAL A 169 -18.81 -1.50 -6.90
N GLU A 170 -18.64 -2.57 -7.67
CA GLU A 170 -19.44 -3.78 -7.53
C GLU A 170 -18.98 -4.49 -6.26
N ILE A 171 -19.64 -4.16 -5.15
CA ILE A 171 -19.79 -5.09 -4.02
C ILE A 171 -20.18 -6.43 -4.65
N PRO A 172 -19.50 -7.55 -4.37
CA PRO A 172 -19.85 -8.84 -4.97
C PRO A 172 -21.15 -9.36 -4.33
N THR A 173 -22.27 -8.73 -4.65
CA THR A 173 -23.57 -9.38 -4.67
C THR A 173 -23.65 -10.01 -6.04
N ALA A 174 -23.14 -11.23 -6.17
CA ALA A 174 -23.30 -12.03 -7.38
C ALA A 174 -24.80 -12.29 -7.60
N THR A 175 -25.50 -11.33 -8.19
CA THR A 175 -26.77 -11.59 -8.85
C THR A 175 -26.37 -12.08 -10.22
N ALA A 176 -26.25 -13.40 -10.35
CA ALA A 176 -25.98 -14.04 -11.63
C ALA A 176 -27.02 -13.55 -12.65
N THR A 177 -26.56 -12.73 -13.60
CA THR A 177 -27.30 -12.39 -14.81
C THR A 177 -27.68 -13.70 -15.50
N GLN A 178 -28.98 -14.00 -15.50
CA GLN A 178 -29.66 -15.15 -16.12
C GLN A 178 -28.79 -16.40 -16.33
N VAL A 179 -28.92 -17.35 -15.41
CA VAL A 179 -28.46 -18.72 -15.63
C VAL A 179 -29.20 -19.28 -16.84
N LEU A 180 -28.47 -19.52 -17.94
CA LEU A 180 -29.00 -20.27 -19.07
C LEU A 180 -29.46 -21.64 -18.58
N THR A 181 -30.71 -21.98 -18.88
CA THR A 181 -31.25 -23.28 -18.48
C THR A 181 -30.42 -24.41 -19.10
N PRO A 182 -30.32 -25.58 -18.45
CA PRO A 182 -29.60 -26.73 -19.01
C PRO A 182 -30.03 -27.11 -20.43
N GLN A 183 -31.29 -26.84 -20.79
CA GLN A 183 -31.83 -27.06 -22.13
C GLN A 183 -31.26 -26.08 -23.17
N GLN A 184 -31.11 -24.80 -22.81
CA GLN A 184 -30.48 -23.80 -23.68
C GLN A 184 -28.98 -24.08 -23.86
N MET A 185 -28.30 -24.55 -22.82
CA MET A 185 -26.90 -24.98 -22.89
C MET A 185 -26.71 -26.18 -23.84
N ALA A 186 -27.58 -27.18 -23.75
CA ALA A 186 -27.53 -28.33 -24.66
C ALA A 186 -27.75 -27.93 -26.13
N TRP A 187 -28.67 -26.98 -26.37
CA TRP A 187 -28.93 -26.46 -27.71
C TRP A 187 -27.73 -25.72 -28.30
N LEU A 188 -27.02 -24.92 -27.50
CA LEU A 188 -25.81 -24.20 -27.93
C LEU A 188 -24.63 -25.13 -28.24
N VAL A 189 -24.48 -26.21 -27.46
CA VAL A 189 -23.47 -27.25 -27.72
C VAL A 189 -23.78 -28.01 -29.01
N LEU A 190 -25.06 -28.34 -29.26
CA LEU A 190 -25.52 -28.99 -30.50
C LEU A 190 -25.30 -28.11 -31.75
N GLN A 191 -25.42 -26.80 -31.61
CA GLN A 191 -25.19 -25.83 -32.68
C GLN A 191 -23.69 -25.49 -32.89
N GLY A 192 -22.79 -26.06 -32.08
CA GLY A 192 -21.34 -25.83 -32.19
C GLY A 192 -20.87 -24.48 -31.64
N PHE A 193 -21.73 -23.72 -30.96
CA PHE A 193 -21.41 -22.42 -30.37
C PHE A 193 -20.82 -22.52 -28.95
N ALA A 194 -20.78 -23.72 -28.35
CA ALA A 194 -20.20 -23.96 -27.04
C ALA A 194 -19.45 -25.30 -26.98
N THR A 195 -18.32 -25.34 -26.28
CA THR A 195 -17.57 -26.58 -26.00
C THR A 195 -17.71 -26.96 -24.52
N THR A 196 -17.62 -28.26 -24.19
CA THR A 196 -17.80 -28.79 -22.82
C THR A 196 -16.65 -28.48 -21.87
N LYS A 197 -15.57 -27.86 -22.34
CA LYS A 197 -14.48 -27.34 -21.51
C LYS A 197 -14.32 -25.85 -21.78
N ALA A 198 -15.08 -25.04 -21.04
CA ALA A 198 -14.79 -23.62 -20.91
C ALA A 198 -13.40 -23.46 -20.29
N THR A 199 -12.38 -23.32 -21.13
CA THR A 199 -11.13 -22.68 -20.72
C THR A 199 -11.47 -21.20 -20.74
N ASN A 200 -11.57 -20.56 -19.57
CA ASN A 200 -11.68 -19.11 -19.52
C ASN A 200 -10.45 -18.54 -20.22
N VAL A 201 -10.60 -18.14 -21.48
CA VAL A 201 -9.72 -17.16 -22.10
C VAL A 201 -10.11 -15.84 -21.48
N THR A 202 -9.73 -15.64 -20.21
CA THR A 202 -9.89 -14.35 -19.57
C THR A 202 -8.90 -13.44 -20.25
N SER A 203 -9.38 -12.59 -21.15
CA SER A 203 -8.73 -11.32 -21.46
C SER A 203 -8.31 -10.73 -20.12
N GLU A 204 -7.00 -10.75 -19.81
CA GLU A 204 -6.53 -10.28 -18.51
C GLU A 204 -6.97 -8.82 -18.36
N SER A 205 -7.93 -8.60 -17.47
CA SER A 205 -8.41 -7.26 -17.18
C SER A 205 -7.49 -6.68 -16.13
N LEU A 206 -7.11 -5.42 -16.33
CA LEU A 206 -6.46 -4.65 -15.28
C LEU A 206 -7.43 -4.55 -14.10
N LEU A 207 -6.94 -4.78 -12.90
CA LEU A 207 -7.72 -4.68 -11.67
C LEU A 207 -7.14 -3.56 -10.83
N GLU A 208 -8.02 -2.78 -10.22
CA GLU A 208 -7.69 -1.83 -9.18
C GLU A 208 -7.94 -2.51 -7.82
N VAL A 209 -6.95 -2.43 -6.94
CA VAL A 209 -6.98 -3.08 -5.64
C VAL A 209 -6.84 -2.00 -4.58
N ASP A 210 -7.80 -1.97 -3.66
CA ASP A 210 -7.75 -1.14 -2.45
C ASP A 210 -7.52 -2.04 -1.23
N LEU A 211 -6.42 -1.80 -0.52
CA LEU A 211 -5.92 -2.66 0.53
C LEU A 211 -5.77 -1.88 1.85
N ASP A 212 -6.50 -2.31 2.88
CA ASP A 212 -6.33 -1.82 4.24
C ASP A 212 -5.39 -2.77 4.99
N LEU A 213 -4.25 -2.22 5.42
CA LEU A 213 -3.15 -2.91 6.07
C LEU A 213 -2.96 -2.42 7.49
N ASP A 214 -2.63 -3.33 8.41
CA ASP A 214 -2.21 -3.02 9.78
C ASP A 214 -0.82 -3.62 10.02
N ILE A 215 0.16 -2.76 10.31
CA ILE A 215 1.50 -3.22 10.70
C ILE A 215 1.59 -3.22 12.22
N ILE A 216 1.90 -4.38 12.79
CA ILE A 216 1.93 -4.63 14.22
C ILE A 216 3.39 -4.78 14.66
N ARG A 217 3.81 -3.95 15.61
CA ARG A 217 5.14 -4.02 16.23
C ARG A 217 5.02 -4.20 17.74
N LYS A 218 5.97 -4.91 18.36
CA LYS A 218 6.00 -5.04 19.83
C LYS A 218 6.36 -3.70 20.45
N LYS A 219 5.69 -3.32 21.54
CA LYS A 219 6.09 -2.14 22.31
C LYS A 219 7.48 -2.40 22.92
N PRO A 220 8.45 -1.47 22.87
CA PRO A 220 9.63 -1.57 23.71
C PRO A 220 9.15 -1.63 25.17
N THR A 221 9.58 -2.67 25.88
CA THR A 221 9.25 -2.85 27.30
C THR A 221 10.21 -1.95 28.07
N ASP A 222 9.72 -1.14 29.00
CA ASP A 222 10.52 -0.15 29.75
C ASP A 222 11.58 -0.81 30.70
N GLU A 223 11.79 -2.13 30.59
CA GLU A 223 12.64 -2.94 31.48
C GLU A 223 14.14 -2.95 31.13
N ASP A 224 14.57 -2.36 30.01
CA ASP A 224 15.99 -2.35 29.61
C ASP A 224 16.70 -1.00 29.88
N THR A 225 16.18 -0.17 30.81
CA THR A 225 16.83 1.12 31.20
C THR A 225 17.63 1.03 32.50
N ASP A 226 17.73 -0.15 33.11
CA ASP A 226 18.50 -0.37 34.33
C ASP A 226 19.54 -1.49 34.10
N GLU A 227 20.68 -1.16 33.48
CA GLU A 227 21.99 -1.80 33.74
C GLU A 227 23.16 -0.90 33.28
#